data_AF-A0A935BNZ5-F1
#
_entry.id   AF-A0A935BNZ5-F1
#
_cell.length_a   1.000
_cell.length_b   1.000
_cell.length_c   1.000
_cell.angle_alpha   90.00
_cell.angle_beta   90.00
_cell.angle_gamma   90.00
#
_symmetry.space_group_name_H-M   'P 1'
#
loop_
_entity.id
_entity.type
_entity.pdbx_description
1 polymer ?
#
loop_
_entity_poly.entity_id
_entity_poly.type
_entity_poly.pdbx_seq_one_letter_code
_entity_poly.pdbx_strand_id
1 'polypeptide(L)'
;MKVCPKCDRDYADEAGFCLIDGTPLVDGDVMPTVAIRSSAEPTLVLPATATEKKRSKIPLIIAGVLGMVILLSVSAYLLSKTSQKGNEVRENQNLRKQAASQAPTKTPTQQPAS
;
A
#
# COMPACT_ATOMS: atom_id res chain seq x y z
N MET A 1 23.70 6.76 -23.72
CA MET A 1 22.99 6.82 -22.43
C MET A 1 21.67 7.57 -22.62
N LYS A 2 20.62 7.17 -21.90
CA LYS A 2 19.28 7.79 -22.00
C LYS A 2 18.97 8.59 -20.74
N VAL A 3 18.32 9.74 -20.88
CA VAL A 3 17.99 10.63 -19.76
C VAL A 3 16.48 10.80 -19.63
N CYS A 4 15.97 10.77 -18.39
CA CYS A 4 14.58 11.10 -18.14
C CYS A 4 14.40 12.62 -18.03
N PRO A 5 13.58 13.27 -18.88
CA PRO A 5 13.42 14.73 -18.89
C PRO A 5 12.62 15.29 -17.70
N LYS A 6 12.15 14.44 -16.79
CA LYS A 6 11.39 14.85 -15.60
C LYS A 6 12.15 14.71 -14.29
N CYS A 7 13.04 13.74 -14.20
CA CYS A 7 13.81 13.47 -12.98
C CYS A 7 15.32 13.52 -13.19
N ASP A 8 15.77 13.83 -14.41
CA ASP A 8 17.18 13.99 -14.81
C ASP A 8 18.08 12.84 -14.37
N ARG A 9 17.52 11.62 -14.38
CA ARG A 9 18.27 10.39 -14.15
C ARG A 9 18.76 9.80 -15.45
N ASP A 10 19.98 9.33 -15.41
CA ASP A 10 20.61 8.55 -16.47
C ASP A 10 20.20 7.08 -16.38
N TYR A 11 19.96 6.50 -17.53
CA TYR A 11 19.59 5.10 -17.72
C TYR A 11 20.44 4.49 -18.85
N ALA A 12 20.53 3.16 -18.84
CA ALA A 12 21.13 2.39 -19.92
C ALA A 12 20.34 2.56 -21.23
N ASP A 13 21.02 2.42 -22.37
CA ASP A 13 20.43 2.66 -23.71
C ASP A 13 19.33 1.69 -24.11
N GLU A 14 19.27 0.55 -23.42
CA GLU A 14 18.21 -0.46 -23.56
C GLU A 14 16.89 -0.07 -22.87
N ALA A 15 16.91 0.93 -21.99
CA ALA A 15 15.70 1.42 -21.33
C ALA A 15 14.93 2.39 -22.25
N GLY A 16 13.65 2.10 -22.51
CA GLY A 16 12.76 2.99 -23.25
C GLY A 16 12.01 4.00 -22.38
N PHE A 17 11.83 3.71 -21.09
CA PHE A 17 11.00 4.48 -20.17
C PHE A 17 11.64 4.61 -18.78
N CYS A 18 11.34 5.70 -18.08
CA CYS A 18 11.75 5.94 -16.71
C CYS A 18 11.06 4.95 -15.74
N LEU A 19 11.84 4.29 -14.89
CA LEU A 19 11.35 3.29 -13.94
C LEU A 19 10.50 3.86 -12.79
N ILE A 20 10.49 5.19 -12.63
CA ILE A 20 9.77 5.86 -11.54
C ILE A 20 8.38 6.31 -12.00
N ASP A 21 8.28 6.84 -13.21
CA ASP A 21 7.07 7.54 -13.68
C ASP A 21 6.61 7.14 -15.09
N GLY A 22 7.31 6.22 -15.75
CA GLY A 22 6.99 5.72 -17.09
C GLY A 22 7.22 6.73 -18.22
N THR A 23 7.91 7.85 -17.97
CA THR A 23 8.19 8.85 -19.01
C THR A 23 9.15 8.29 -20.05
N PRO A 24 8.91 8.47 -21.37
CA PRO A 24 9.85 8.01 -22.40
C PRO A 24 11.20 8.70 -22.22
N LEU A 25 12.27 7.92 -22.29
CA LEU A 25 13.62 8.43 -22.13
C LEU A 25 14.13 9.00 -23.45
N VAL A 26 14.90 10.07 -23.38
CA VAL A 26 15.51 10.73 -24.55
C VAL A 26 17.00 10.44 -24.61
N ASP A 27 17.58 10.47 -25.82
CA ASP A 27 19.02 10.31 -26.01
C ASP A 27 19.76 11.45 -25.31
N GLY A 28 20.52 11.09 -24.28
CA GLY A 28 21.46 11.98 -23.60
C GLY A 28 22.76 12.07 -24.38
N ASP A 29 22.68 12.41 -25.68
CA ASP A 29 23.87 12.70 -26.46
C ASP A 29 24.39 14.09 -26.06
N VAL A 30 25.32 14.06 -25.11
CA VAL A 30 26.14 15.20 -24.75
C VAL A 30 27.12 15.46 -25.90
N MET A 31 26.75 16.34 -26.83
CA MET A 31 27.76 17.18 -27.48
C MET A 31 27.77 18.54 -26.77
N PRO A 32 28.82 18.88 -26.01
CA PRO A 32 29.06 20.25 -25.60
C PRO A 32 29.65 20.99 -26.80
N THR A 33 28.85 21.17 -27.85
CA THR A 33 29.19 22.13 -28.90
C THR A 33 28.82 23.50 -28.36
N VAL A 34 29.83 24.16 -27.79
CA VAL A 34 29.78 25.59 -27.47
C VAL A 34 29.50 26.34 -28.77
N ALA A 35 28.22 26.64 -29.03
CA ALA A 35 27.84 27.59 -30.05
C ALA A 35 28.21 28.98 -29.52
N ILE A 36 29.39 29.45 -29.94
CA ILE A 36 29.76 30.87 -29.86
C ILE A 36 28.69 31.63 -30.66
N ARG A 37 27.76 32.27 -29.96
CA ARG A 37 26.77 33.17 -30.58
C ARG A 37 27.51 34.39 -31.12
N SER A 38 27.69 34.41 -32.44
CA SER A 38 27.98 35.65 -33.16
C SER A 38 26.77 36.58 -33.01
N SER A 39 27.04 37.72 -32.38
CA SER A 39 26.34 39.00 -32.43
C SER A 39 25.31 39.16 -33.56
N ALA A 40 24.03 39.37 -33.19
CA ALA A 40 23.19 40.45 -33.72
C ALA A 40 21.82 40.51 -32.99
N GLU A 41 21.57 41.68 -32.39
CA GLU A 41 20.28 42.37 -32.24
C GLU A 41 19.24 41.91 -31.18
N PRO A 42 18.90 42.79 -30.19
CA PRO A 42 17.93 42.49 -29.14
C PRO A 42 16.53 42.95 -29.56
N THR A 43 15.72 42.03 -30.09
CA THR A 43 14.27 42.26 -30.21
C THR A 43 13.58 41.65 -29.00
N LEU A 44 13.24 42.52 -28.04
CA LEU A 44 12.41 42.23 -26.87
C LEU A 44 10.98 41.87 -27.32
N VAL A 45 10.72 40.58 -27.50
CA VAL A 45 9.36 40.05 -27.44
C VAL A 45 9.29 39.19 -26.18
N LEU A 46 8.62 39.70 -25.15
CA LEU A 46 8.27 38.93 -23.96
C LEU A 46 7.05 38.05 -24.29
N PRO A 47 7.19 36.72 -24.43
CA PRO A 47 6.04 35.85 -24.31
C PRO A 47 5.62 35.84 -22.83
N ALA A 48 4.46 36.40 -22.53
CA ALA A 48 3.81 36.18 -21.24
C ALA A 48 3.53 34.68 -21.11
N THR A 49 4.40 33.97 -20.39
CA THR A 49 4.21 32.57 -20.03
C THR A 49 2.98 32.48 -19.14
N ALA A 50 1.83 32.17 -19.74
CA ALA A 50 0.66 31.71 -19.02
C ALA A 50 1.04 30.38 -18.34
N THR A 51 1.42 30.46 -17.07
CA THR A 51 1.62 29.30 -16.22
C THR A 51 0.27 28.61 -16.04
N GLU A 52 -0.05 27.66 -16.91
CA GLU A 52 -1.18 26.76 -16.70
C GLU A 52 -0.89 25.92 -15.44
N LYS A 53 -1.49 26.36 -14.33
CA LYS A 53 -1.47 25.65 -13.05
C LYS A 53 -2.27 24.37 -13.19
N LYS A 54 -1.62 23.32 -13.71
CA LYS A 54 -2.17 21.98 -13.87
C LYS A 54 -2.69 21.50 -12.51
N ARG A 55 -4.01 21.50 -12.34
CA ARG A 55 -4.72 21.15 -11.11
C ARG A 55 -4.48 19.68 -10.81
N SER A 56 -3.41 19.41 -10.08
CA SER A 56 -2.99 18.07 -9.69
C SER A 56 -4.08 17.43 -8.82
N LYS A 57 -4.49 16.21 -9.18
CA LYS A 57 -5.44 15.38 -8.42
C LYS A 57 -4.76 14.61 -7.27
N ILE A 58 -3.44 14.76 -7.09
CA ILE A 58 -2.64 14.12 -6.04
C ILE A 58 -3.19 14.34 -4.62
N PRO A 59 -3.67 15.54 -4.20
CA PRO A 59 -4.16 15.71 -2.83
C PRO A 59 -5.44 14.89 -2.55
N LEU A 60 -6.23 14.56 -3.57
CA LEU A 60 -7.46 13.79 -3.40
C LEU A 60 -7.19 12.30 -3.17
N ILE A 61 -6.13 11.76 -3.80
CA ILE A 61 -5.70 10.36 -3.60
C ILE A 61 -5.13 10.19 -2.18
N ILE A 62 -4.29 11.11 -1.72
CA ILE A 62 -3.69 11.05 -0.38
C ILE A 62 -4.77 11.09 0.71
N ALA A 63 -5.76 12.00 0.58
CA ALA A 63 -6.88 12.08 1.51
C ALA A 63 -7.72 10.80 1.52
N GLY A 64 -7.94 10.19 0.34
CA GLY A 64 -8.67 8.92 0.21
C GLY A 64 -7.98 7.75 0.93
N VAL A 65 -6.66 7.59 0.73
CA VAL A 65 -5.90 6.50 1.35
C VAL A 65 -5.86 6.66 2.87
N LEU A 66 -5.63 7.86 3.39
CA LEU A 66 -5.60 8.12 4.83
C LEU A 66 -6.94 7.78 5.49
N GLY A 67 -8.05 8.17 4.86
CA GLY A 67 -9.39 7.85 5.35
C GLY A 67 -9.65 6.35 5.41
N MET A 68 -9.22 5.60 4.39
CA MET A 68 -9.41 4.14 4.33
C MET A 68 -8.63 3.41 5.43
N VAL A 69 -7.39 3.82 5.70
CA VAL A 69 -6.56 3.25 6.78
C VAL A 69 -7.19 3.48 8.16
N ILE A 70 -7.75 4.67 8.40
CA ILE A 70 -8.45 4.97 9.66
C ILE A 70 -9.72 4.12 9.79
N LEU A 71 -10.48 3.97 8.69
CA LEU A 71 -11.71 3.16 8.70
C LEU A 71 -11.41 1.68 8.98
N LEU A 72 -10.37 1.13 8.35
CA LEU A 72 -9.94 -0.25 8.58
C LEU A 72 -9.45 -0.47 10.02
N SER A 73 -8.65 0.44 10.56
CA SER A 73 -8.16 0.31 11.94
C SER A 73 -9.28 0.39 12.98
N VAL A 74 -10.26 1.29 12.81
CA VAL A 74 -11.44 1.35 13.68
C VAL A 74 -12.28 0.08 13.57
N SER A 75 -12.50 -0.44 12.35
CA SER A 75 -13.28 -1.66 12.14
C SER A 75 -12.63 -2.90 12.80
N ALA A 76 -11.31 -3.04 12.67
CA ALA A 76 -10.55 -4.12 13.31
C ALA A 76 -10.58 -4.03 14.85
N TYR A 77 -10.52 -2.81 15.39
CA TYR A 77 -10.64 -2.58 16.83
C TYR A 77 -12.01 -2.99 17.38
N LEU A 78 -13.10 -2.64 16.67
CA LEU A 78 -14.45 -3.03 17.07
C LEU A 78 -14.64 -4.56 17.01
N LEU A 79 -14.13 -5.22 15.97
CA LEU A 79 -14.16 -6.68 15.85
C LEU A 79 -13.34 -7.38 16.95
N SER A 80 -12.20 -6.81 17.33
CA SER A 80 -11.37 -7.35 18.41
C SER A 80 -12.09 -7.26 19.76
N LYS A 81 -12.82 -6.17 20.01
CA LYS A 81 -13.58 -5.97 21.25
C LYS A 81 -14.79 -6.90 21.36
N THR A 82 -15.44 -7.24 20.25
CA THR A 82 -16.57 -8.19 20.26
C THR A 82 -16.11 -9.64 20.38
N SER A 83 -14.95 -9.98 19.82
CA SER A 83 -14.40 -11.35 19.87
C SER A 83 -14.05 -11.80 21.30
N GLN A 84 -13.61 -10.89 22.17
CA GLN A 84 -13.33 -11.24 23.57
C GLN A 84 -14.55 -11.77 24.34
N LYS A 85 -15.77 -11.38 23.98
CA LYS A 85 -16.99 -11.91 24.62
C LYS A 85 -17.39 -13.31 24.14
N GLY A 86 -16.85 -13.79 23.02
CA GLY A 86 -17.17 -15.10 22.45
C GLY A 86 -16.44 -16.28 23.10
N ASN A 87 -15.32 -16.04 23.79
CA ASN A 87 -14.49 -17.13 24.34
C ASN A 87 -15.08 -17.78 25.60
N GLU A 88 -15.84 -17.05 26.43
CA GLU A 88 -16.43 -17.62 27.65
C GLU A 88 -17.51 -18.68 27.36
N VAL A 89 -18.25 -18.54 26.25
CA VAL A 89 -19.31 -19.50 25.86
C VAL A 89 -18.71 -20.81 25.37
N ARG A 90 -17.55 -20.76 24.70
CA ARG A 90 -16.89 -21.93 24.12
C ARG A 90 -16.18 -22.78 25.18
N GLU A 91 -15.65 -22.15 26.23
CA GLU A 91 -15.02 -22.87 27.34
C GLU A 91 -16.06 -23.66 28.17
N ASN A 92 -17.19 -23.03 28.52
CA ASN A 92 -18.29 -23.69 29.25
C ASN A 92 -18.90 -24.89 28.51
N GLN A 93 -18.95 -24.85 27.18
CA GLN A 93 -19.43 -26.00 26.40
C GLN A 93 -18.48 -27.21 26.48
N ASN A 94 -17.16 -26.98 26.52
CA ASN A 94 -16.19 -28.07 26.63
C ASN A 94 -16.22 -28.74 28.01
N LEU A 95 -16.34 -27.94 29.08
CA LEU A 95 -16.52 -28.47 30.44
C LEU A 95 -17.79 -29.34 30.56
N ARG A 96 -18.91 -28.91 29.97
CA ARG A 96 -20.14 -29.73 29.96
C ARG A 96 -19.99 -31.04 29.16
N LYS A 97 -19.28 -31.02 28.02
CA LYS A 97 -19.01 -32.24 27.24
C LYS A 97 -18.11 -33.22 27.99
N GLN A 98 -17.13 -32.71 28.74
CA GLN A 98 -16.26 -33.53 29.59
C GLN A 98 -17.03 -34.12 30.78
N ALA A 99 -17.89 -33.34 31.45
CA ALA A 99 -18.74 -33.84 32.53
C ALA A 99 -19.75 -34.91 32.07
N ALA A 100 -20.32 -34.76 30.86
CA ALA A 100 -21.24 -35.74 30.30
C ALA A 100 -20.57 -37.07 29.89
N SER A 101 -19.27 -37.06 29.60
CA SER A 101 -18.52 -38.28 29.26
C SER A 101 -18.06 -39.07 30.49
N GLN A 102 -18.11 -38.50 31.69
CA GLN A 102 -17.76 -39.18 32.95
C GLN A 102 -18.99 -39.81 33.64
N ALA A 103 -19.94 -40.35 32.87
CA ALA A 103 -21.02 -41.13 33.47
C ALA A 103 -20.43 -42.29 34.30
N PRO A 104 -20.95 -42.54 35.51
CA PRO A 104 -20.37 -43.48 36.46
C PRO A 104 -20.42 -44.90 35.90
N THR A 105 -19.23 -45.47 35.72
CA THR A 105 -19.04 -46.88 35.36
C THR A 105 -19.73 -47.72 36.43
N LYS A 106 -20.76 -48.44 36.00
CA LYS A 106 -21.60 -49.29 36.85
C LYS A 106 -20.72 -50.25 37.66
N THR A 107 -20.82 -50.16 38.98
CA THR A 107 -20.23 -51.11 39.94
C THR A 107 -20.69 -52.53 39.60
N PRO A 108 -19.78 -53.48 39.33
CA PRO A 108 -20.18 -54.86 39.12
C PRO A 108 -20.61 -55.46 40.46
N THR A 109 -21.91 -55.76 40.57
CA THR A 109 -22.50 -56.55 41.65
C THR A 109 -21.84 -57.93 41.67
N GLN A 110 -20.95 -58.17 42.63
CA GLN A 110 -20.44 -59.51 42.92
C GLN A 110 -21.52 -60.30 43.63
N GLN A 111 -21.99 -61.34 42.95
CA GLN A 111 -22.95 -62.32 43.42
C GLN A 111 -22.23 -63.33 44.33
N PRO A 112 -22.70 -63.57 45.58
CA PRO A 112 -22.06 -64.54 46.47
C PRO A 112 -22.38 -65.96 46.04
N ALA A 113 -21.34 -66.79 45.93
CA ALA A 113 -21.45 -68.23 45.71
C ALA A 113 -21.71 -68.96 47.04
N SER A 114 -22.57 -69.98 46.94
CA SER A 114 -23.15 -70.80 47.99
C SER A 114 -22.16 -71.72 48.70
#